data_AF-A0A6S7F0I3-F1
#
_entry.id   AF-A0A6S7F0I3-F1
#
_cell.length_a   1.000
_cell.length_b   1.000
_cell.length_c   1.000
_cell.angle_alpha   90.00
_cell.angle_beta   90.00
_cell.angle_gamma   90.00
#
_symmetry.space_group_name_H-M   'P 1'
#
loop_
_entity.id
_entity.type
_entity.pdbx_description
1 polymer ?
#
loop_
_entity_poly.entity_id
_entity_poly.type
_entity_poly.pdbx_seq_one_letter_code
_entity_poly.pdbx_strand_id
1 'polypeptide(L)'
;MKTWGQAMKTPSALRMMFRLLALLPLLTACDRDPPSQALEQTLLRDAAPHERFEGSLNGQPVLLVVSDCKVYLREPATGASAARWVKVLEPEFYPSFTTCVRQSLSADRAGKGVRAFLGEQAFGGGGCCATGGEYRSADGRTWTKQ
;
A
#
# COMPACT_ATOMS: atom_id res chain seq x y z
N MET A 1 -51.38 -54.71 -51.67
CA MET A 1 -52.09 -53.65 -52.43
C MET A 1 -52.62 -52.60 -51.46
N LYS A 2 -52.59 -51.34 -51.89
CA LYS A 2 -53.04 -50.10 -51.24
C LYS A 2 -52.05 -49.36 -50.32
N THR A 3 -51.99 -48.08 -50.66
CA THR A 3 -51.06 -46.98 -50.38
C THR A 3 -51.68 -46.02 -49.33
N TRP A 4 -50.98 -44.89 -49.09
CA TRP A 4 -51.39 -43.66 -48.39
C TRP A 4 -51.23 -43.74 -46.86
N GLY A 5 -50.53 -42.86 -46.14
CA GLY A 5 -50.24 -41.44 -46.32
C GLY A 5 -50.94 -40.64 -45.22
N GLN A 6 -50.30 -39.58 -44.68
CA GLN A 6 -50.81 -38.58 -43.70
C GLN A 6 -50.56 -38.95 -42.22
N ALA A 7 -50.27 -38.06 -41.29
CA ALA A 7 -49.90 -36.64 -41.31
C ALA A 7 -49.36 -36.28 -39.91
N MET A 8 -48.47 -35.30 -39.88
CA MET A 8 -47.87 -34.71 -38.68
C MET A 8 -48.89 -33.97 -37.82
N LYS A 9 -48.77 -34.07 -36.48
CA LYS A 9 -48.80 -32.94 -35.52
C LYS A 9 -48.68 -33.43 -34.08
N THR A 10 -47.48 -33.32 -33.50
CA THR A 10 -47.23 -33.39 -32.06
C THR A 10 -47.30 -31.96 -31.51
N PRO A 11 -48.20 -31.62 -30.57
CA PRO A 11 -48.11 -30.37 -29.88
C PRO A 11 -47.30 -30.49 -28.59
N SER A 12 -46.75 -29.33 -28.21
CA SER A 12 -46.31 -28.95 -26.87
C SER A 12 -44.89 -29.33 -26.44
N ALA A 13 -43.97 -28.73 -27.18
CA ALA A 13 -42.65 -28.30 -26.72
C ALA A 13 -42.72 -27.25 -25.58
N LEU A 14 -43.26 -27.58 -24.41
CA LEU A 14 -43.34 -26.64 -23.27
C LEU A 14 -42.83 -27.21 -21.94
N ARG A 15 -42.08 -28.32 -21.94
CA ARG A 15 -41.53 -28.91 -20.70
C ARG A 15 -40.01 -28.96 -20.61
N MET A 16 -39.28 -28.43 -21.59
CA MET A 16 -37.82 -28.60 -21.65
C MET A 16 -37.05 -27.27 -21.71
N MET A 17 -37.55 -26.23 -21.06
CA MET A 17 -36.84 -24.95 -20.95
C MET A 17 -36.68 -24.51 -19.49
N PHE A 18 -36.27 -25.44 -18.62
CA PHE A 18 -35.95 -25.14 -17.22
C PHE A 18 -34.87 -26.06 -16.63
N ARG A 19 -33.86 -26.45 -17.43
CA ARG A 19 -32.73 -27.28 -16.97
C ARG A 19 -31.34 -26.86 -17.51
N LEU A 20 -31.15 -25.60 -17.90
CA LEU A 20 -29.84 -25.12 -18.40
C LEU A 20 -29.39 -23.78 -17.79
N LEU A 21 -29.79 -23.47 -16.55
CA LEU A 21 -29.30 -22.29 -15.82
C LEU A 21 -28.61 -22.70 -14.50
N ALA A 22 -27.65 -23.62 -14.59
CA ALA A 22 -26.88 -24.08 -13.43
C ALA A 22 -25.40 -24.32 -13.78
N LEU A 23 -24.79 -23.45 -14.58
CA LEU A 23 -23.34 -23.32 -14.67
C LEU A 23 -22.92 -22.13 -13.82
N LEU A 24 -22.28 -22.48 -12.70
CA LEU A 24 -21.92 -21.62 -11.59
C LEU A 24 -20.92 -20.51 -11.99
N PRO A 25 -21.01 -19.31 -11.39
CA PRO A 25 -19.96 -18.31 -11.44
C PRO A 25 -18.86 -18.73 -10.47
N LEU A 26 -17.97 -19.62 -10.90
CA LEU A 26 -16.71 -19.88 -10.20
C LEU A 26 -15.66 -18.97 -10.85
N LEU A 27 -15.03 -18.10 -10.05
CA LEU A 27 -13.85 -17.24 -10.33
C LEU A 27 -14.08 -15.73 -10.35
N THR A 28 -14.63 -15.14 -9.27
CA THR A 28 -14.23 -13.78 -8.86
C THR A 28 -14.21 -13.61 -7.33
N ALA A 29 -13.64 -14.59 -6.60
CA ALA A 29 -13.10 -14.27 -5.28
C ALA A 29 -11.77 -13.52 -5.51
N CYS A 30 -11.84 -12.24 -5.83
CA CYS A 30 -10.70 -11.35 -5.65
C CYS A 30 -10.48 -11.28 -4.14
N ASP A 31 -9.53 -12.06 -3.61
CA ASP A 31 -8.93 -11.78 -2.32
C ASP A 31 -8.43 -10.34 -2.37
N ARG A 32 -9.18 -9.41 -1.77
CA ARG A 32 -8.66 -8.08 -1.49
C ARG A 32 -7.65 -8.29 -0.37
N ASP A 33 -6.37 -8.15 -0.71
CA ASP A 33 -5.32 -8.08 0.30
C ASP A 33 -5.75 -7.06 1.38
N PRO A 34 -5.63 -7.40 2.67
CA PRO A 34 -5.95 -6.47 3.73
C PRO A 34 -5.15 -5.17 3.56
N PRO A 35 -5.71 -4.01 3.94
CA PRO A 35 -5.13 -2.70 3.63
C PRO A 35 -3.69 -2.50 4.12
N SER A 36 -3.28 -3.21 5.18
CA SER A 36 -1.89 -3.20 5.66
C SER A 36 -0.90 -3.88 4.71
N GLN A 37 -1.33 -4.94 4.01
CA GLN A 37 -0.50 -5.65 3.03
C GLN A 37 -0.41 -4.86 1.72
N ALA A 38 -1.48 -4.17 1.32
CA ALA A 38 -1.44 -3.25 0.18
C ALA A 38 -0.44 -2.11 0.41
N LEU A 39 -0.46 -1.48 1.60
CA LEU A 39 0.52 -0.45 1.98
C LEU A 39 1.96 -0.98 1.97
N GLU A 40 2.20 -2.15 2.57
CA GLU A 40 3.52 -2.80 2.56
C GLU A 40 4.06 -2.99 1.14
N GLN A 41 3.24 -3.53 0.23
CA GLN A 41 3.64 -3.75 -1.14
C GLN A 41 3.92 -2.45 -1.89
N THR A 42 3.17 -1.38 -1.64
CA THR A 42 3.44 -0.06 -2.21
C THR A 42 4.75 0.52 -1.69
N LEU A 43 4.95 0.54 -0.36
CA LEU A 43 6.15 1.09 0.28
C LEU A 43 7.43 0.40 -0.20
N LEU A 44 7.43 -0.93 -0.27
CA LEU A 44 8.62 -1.69 -0.66
C LEU A 44 8.91 -1.64 -2.16
N ARG A 45 7.87 -1.55 -2.99
CA ARG A 45 8.00 -1.51 -4.46
C ARG A 45 8.48 -0.14 -4.95
N ASP A 46 7.91 0.92 -4.40
CA ASP A 46 8.03 2.26 -4.99
C ASP A 46 9.19 3.08 -4.39
N ALA A 47 9.72 2.68 -3.23
CA ALA A 47 10.77 3.43 -2.55
C ALA A 47 12.11 3.40 -3.31
N ALA A 48 12.58 4.59 -3.71
CA ALA A 48 13.91 4.76 -4.27
C ALA A 48 14.99 4.43 -3.21
N PRO A 49 16.27 4.17 -3.61
CA PRO A 49 17.33 3.85 -2.66
C PRO A 49 17.57 4.90 -1.57
N HIS A 50 17.33 6.18 -1.86
CA HIS A 50 17.45 7.29 -0.90
C HIS A 50 16.16 7.55 -0.12
N GLU A 51 15.11 6.78 -0.34
CA GLU A 51 13.84 6.83 0.38
C GLU A 51 13.68 5.63 1.33
N ARG A 52 14.69 4.76 1.38
CA ARG A 52 14.75 3.61 2.26
C ARG A 52 16.02 3.63 3.09
N PHE A 53 15.93 3.22 4.33
CA PHE A 53 17.06 2.98 5.19
C PHE A 53 16.96 1.57 5.74
N GLU A 54 17.97 0.76 5.47
CA GLU A 54 18.14 -0.57 6.03
C GLU A 54 19.48 -0.61 6.76
N GLY A 55 19.45 -0.92 8.05
CA GLY A 55 20.65 -0.89 8.88
C GLY A 55 20.39 -1.29 10.33
N SER A 56 21.35 -1.00 11.19
CA SER A 56 21.22 -1.21 12.63
C SER A 56 21.17 0.11 13.37
N LEU A 57 20.17 0.28 14.23
CA LEU A 57 20.02 1.41 15.15
C LEU A 57 20.02 0.87 16.57
N ASN A 58 20.92 1.35 17.43
CA ASN A 58 21.11 0.84 18.80
C ASN A 58 21.23 -0.71 18.88
N GLY A 59 21.86 -1.33 17.89
CA GLY A 59 22.04 -2.79 17.82
C GLY A 59 20.81 -3.57 17.37
N GLN A 60 19.71 -2.90 17.03
CA GLN A 60 18.50 -3.52 16.48
C GLN A 60 18.44 -3.34 14.96
N PRO A 61 18.10 -4.38 14.18
CA PRO A 61 17.87 -4.22 12.75
C PRO A 61 16.63 -3.35 12.51
N VAL A 62 16.75 -2.38 11.62
CA VAL A 62 15.70 -1.41 11.31
C VAL A 62 15.59 -1.28 9.80
N LEU A 63 14.34 -1.35 9.31
CA LEU A 63 13.96 -0.97 7.96
C LEU A 63 12.96 0.18 8.03
N LEU A 64 13.36 1.33 7.50
CA LEU A 64 12.54 2.52 7.38
C LEU A 64 12.31 2.82 5.90
N VAL A 65 11.11 3.29 5.58
CA VAL A 65 10.75 3.81 4.26
C VAL A 65 10.09 5.17 4.44
N VAL A 66 10.45 6.14 3.62
CA VAL A 66 9.72 7.40 3.51
C VAL A 66 8.82 7.37 2.28
N SER A 67 7.56 7.73 2.45
CA SER A 67 6.58 7.79 1.38
C SER A 67 5.53 8.85 1.72
N ASP A 68 5.22 9.70 0.74
CA ASP A 68 4.30 10.83 0.91
C ASP A 68 4.64 11.68 2.16
N CYS A 69 5.93 12.00 2.30
CA CYS A 69 6.51 12.77 3.40
C CYS A 69 6.26 12.17 4.79
N LYS A 70 5.95 10.88 4.88
CA LYS A 70 5.78 10.14 6.14
C LYS A 70 6.82 9.04 6.22
N VAL A 71 7.41 8.83 7.41
CA VAL A 71 8.34 7.73 7.64
C VAL A 71 7.61 6.57 8.29
N TYR A 72 7.80 5.39 7.72
CA TYR A 72 7.26 4.13 8.19
C TYR A 72 8.38 3.20 8.64
N LEU A 73 8.22 2.61 9.82
CA LEU A 73 9.08 1.56 10.36
C LEU A 73 8.44 0.20 10.12
N ARG A 74 9.22 -0.73 9.57
CA ARG A 74 8.82 -2.14 9.52
C ARG A 74 9.12 -2.81 10.85
N GLU A 75 8.08 -3.16 11.57
CA GLU A 75 8.21 -3.98 12.76
C GLU A 75 8.30 -5.46 12.39
N PRO A 76 9.17 -6.22 13.07
CA PRO A 76 9.30 -7.64 12.81
C PRO A 76 8.01 -8.39 13.16
N ALA A 77 7.79 -9.50 12.48
CA ALA A 77 6.76 -10.46 12.84
C ALA A 77 6.99 -10.97 14.27
N THR A 78 5.94 -11.02 15.09
CA THR A 78 5.99 -11.56 16.45
C THR A 78 5.08 -12.78 16.56
N GLY A 79 5.66 -13.96 16.73
CA GLY A 79 4.90 -15.22 16.81
C GLY A 79 4.12 -15.48 15.52
N ALA A 80 2.78 -15.58 15.62
CA ALA A 80 1.90 -15.82 14.47
C ALA A 80 1.51 -14.53 13.72
N SER A 81 1.92 -13.35 14.17
CA SER A 81 1.58 -12.08 13.53
C SER A 81 2.58 -11.74 12.42
N ALA A 82 2.07 -11.36 11.24
CA ALA A 82 2.89 -10.87 10.14
C ALA A 82 3.65 -9.59 10.51
N ALA A 83 4.72 -9.30 9.77
CA ALA A 83 5.39 -8.00 9.86
C ALA A 83 4.39 -6.87 9.57
N ARG A 84 4.58 -5.72 10.21
CA ARG A 84 3.67 -4.57 10.05
C ARG A 84 4.44 -3.28 9.87
N TRP A 85 3.81 -2.34 9.19
CA TRP A 85 4.36 -1.00 8.98
C TRP A 85 3.69 -0.01 9.91
N VAL A 86 4.51 0.74 10.65
CA VAL A 86 4.05 1.73 11.63
C VAL A 86 4.57 3.10 11.20
N LYS A 87 3.67 4.08 11.06
CA LYS A 87 4.06 5.47 10.84
C LYS A 87 4.74 6.01 12.11
N VAL A 88 5.97 6.47 11.98
CA VAL A 88 6.81 6.93 13.11
C VAL A 88 7.18 8.41 13.03
N LEU A 89 7.02 9.04 11.86
CA LEU A 89 7.25 10.46 11.66
C LEU A 89 6.34 11.00 10.57
N GLU A 90 5.80 12.20 10.79
CA GLU A 90 5.17 13.05 9.79
C GLU A 90 5.43 14.53 10.13
N PRO A 91 5.36 15.45 9.16
CA PRO A 91 5.50 16.88 9.38
C PRO A 91 4.42 17.45 10.30
N GLU A 92 4.66 18.66 10.82
CA GLU A 92 3.65 19.36 11.58
C GLU A 92 2.43 19.69 10.73
N PHE A 93 1.25 19.64 11.36
CA PHE A 93 -0.01 19.97 10.72
C PHE A 93 0.02 21.39 10.11
N TYR A 94 -0.35 21.48 8.83
CA TYR A 94 -0.49 22.75 8.12
C TYR A 94 -1.98 23.03 7.83
N PRO A 95 -2.50 24.25 8.10
CA PRO A 95 -3.93 24.56 7.98
C PRO A 95 -4.41 24.77 6.52
N SER A 96 -3.79 24.10 5.55
CA SER A 96 -4.25 24.02 4.16
C SER A 96 -3.79 22.73 3.51
N PHE A 97 -4.26 22.45 2.30
CA PHE A 97 -3.76 21.31 1.51
C PHE A 97 -2.27 21.49 1.20
N THR A 98 -1.50 20.43 1.46
CA THR A 98 -0.09 20.30 1.11
C THR A 98 0.12 19.09 0.20
N THR A 99 1.24 19.07 -0.51
CA THR A 99 1.72 17.91 -1.27
C THR A 99 3.18 17.66 -0.95
N CYS A 100 3.59 16.39 -0.86
CA CYS A 100 4.99 16.05 -0.68
C CYS A 100 5.76 16.37 -1.97
N VAL A 101 6.78 17.23 -1.89
CA VAL A 101 7.62 17.61 -3.03
C VAL A 101 9.07 17.16 -2.89
N ARG A 102 9.49 16.82 -1.66
CA ARG A 102 10.85 16.36 -1.40
C ARG A 102 10.90 15.47 -0.16
N GLN A 103 11.52 14.31 -0.28
CA GLN A 103 11.73 13.39 0.83
C GLN A 103 13.03 12.61 0.68
N SER A 104 13.65 12.24 1.79
CA SER A 104 14.78 11.30 1.80
C SER A 104 15.06 10.74 3.18
N LEU A 105 15.75 9.60 3.21
CA LEU A 105 16.39 9.00 4.36
C LEU A 105 17.89 8.88 4.12
N SER A 106 18.69 9.13 5.15
CA SER A 106 20.14 8.94 5.10
C SER A 106 20.69 8.52 6.45
N ALA A 107 21.80 7.78 6.46
CA ALA A 107 22.53 7.56 7.70
C ALA A 107 23.03 8.91 8.25
N ASP A 108 23.06 9.02 9.58
CA ASP A 108 23.74 10.11 10.25
C ASP A 108 25.24 10.07 9.96
N ARG A 109 25.90 11.23 9.88
CA ARG A 109 27.35 11.30 9.60
C ARG A 109 28.20 10.54 10.62
N ALA A 110 27.74 10.44 11.87
CA ALA A 110 28.42 9.69 12.91
C ALA A 110 28.10 8.18 12.91
N GLY A 111 27.21 7.71 12.00
CA GLY A 111 26.82 6.30 11.88
C GLY A 111 25.95 5.76 13.02
N LYS A 112 25.49 6.61 13.93
CA LYS A 112 24.72 6.22 15.15
C LYS A 112 23.22 6.55 15.06
N GLY A 113 22.72 6.88 13.88
CA GLY A 113 21.35 7.32 13.70
C GLY A 113 20.97 7.41 12.24
N VAL A 114 19.73 7.82 12.04
CA VAL A 114 19.12 8.07 10.72
C VAL A 114 18.63 9.52 10.69
N ARG A 115 18.73 10.14 9.52
CA ARG A 115 18.18 11.45 9.22
C ARG A 115 17.11 11.33 8.16
N ALA A 116 16.01 12.06 8.34
CA ALA A 116 14.97 12.22 7.35
C ALA A 116 14.91 13.68 6.91
N PHE A 117 14.77 13.93 5.60
CA PHE A 117 14.32 15.22 5.11
C PHE A 117 12.89 15.05 4.62
N LEU A 118 11.97 15.87 5.09
CA LEU A 118 10.56 15.89 4.65
C LEU A 118 10.22 17.31 4.21
N GLY A 119 9.67 17.47 3.02
CA GLY A 119 9.36 18.78 2.45
C GLY A 119 8.00 18.74 1.78
N GLU A 120 7.01 19.30 2.46
CA GLU A 120 5.68 19.49 1.91
C GLU A 120 5.52 20.93 1.42
N GLN A 121 4.91 21.09 0.25
CA GLN A 121 4.57 22.38 -0.32
C GLN A 121 3.07 22.64 -0.14
N ALA A 122 2.71 23.85 0.29
CA ALA A 122 1.32 24.28 0.29
C ALA A 122 0.81 24.39 -1.15
N PHE A 123 -0.42 23.93 -1.40
CA PHE A 123 -1.01 23.97 -2.74
C PHE A 123 -1.03 25.41 -3.30
N GLY A 124 -0.46 25.61 -4.50
CA GLY A 124 -0.33 26.93 -5.12
C GLY A 124 0.85 27.78 -4.61
N GLY A 125 1.66 27.28 -3.67
CA GLY A 125 2.89 27.93 -3.23
C GLY A 125 4.03 27.79 -4.24
N GLY A 126 4.89 28.81 -4.34
CA GLY A 126 6.13 28.75 -5.10
C GLY A 126 7.31 28.31 -4.22
N GLY A 127 8.05 27.27 -4.62
CA GLY A 127 9.21 26.75 -3.88
C GLY A 127 8.89 25.77 -2.76
N CYS A 128 9.92 25.14 -2.18
CA CYS A 128 9.81 24.30 -0.98
C CYS A 128 10.29 25.10 0.24
N CYS A 129 9.75 24.93 1.45
CA CYS A 129 8.70 24.02 1.92
C CYS A 129 7.78 24.77 2.91
N ALA A 130 6.49 24.45 2.95
CA ALA A 130 5.51 25.03 3.88
C ALA A 130 5.55 24.34 5.26
N THR A 131 5.74 23.02 5.27
CA THR A 131 5.97 22.23 6.49
C THR A 131 7.04 21.16 6.23
N GLY A 132 7.54 20.54 7.30
CA GLY A 132 8.63 19.58 7.26
C GLY A 132 9.96 20.15 7.76
N GLY A 133 11.07 19.61 7.29
CA GLY A 133 12.43 19.94 7.70
C GLY A 133 13.33 18.71 7.77
N GLU A 134 14.48 18.89 8.42
CA GLU A 134 15.37 17.79 8.78
C GLU A 134 15.00 17.22 10.15
N TYR A 135 14.96 15.89 10.24
CA TYR A 135 14.69 15.15 11.46
C TYR A 135 15.79 14.14 11.70
N ARG A 136 16.06 13.85 12.96
CA ARG A 136 17.05 12.85 13.38
C ARG A 136 16.42 11.86 14.34
N SER A 137 16.81 10.60 14.21
CA SER A 137 16.45 9.54 15.15
C SER A 137 17.64 8.63 15.44
N ALA A 138 17.74 8.15 16.68
CA ALA A 138 18.73 7.17 17.09
C ALA A 138 18.17 5.74 17.12
N ASP A 139 16.86 5.57 17.08
CA ASP A 139 16.14 4.28 17.25
C ASP A 139 15.14 3.99 16.12
N GLY A 140 14.91 4.94 15.21
CA GLY A 140 13.94 4.85 14.12
C GLY A 140 12.48 5.08 14.56
N ARG A 141 12.24 5.41 15.83
CA ARG A 141 10.89 5.56 16.43
C ARG A 141 10.68 6.94 17.01
N THR A 142 11.67 7.43 17.75
CA THR A 142 11.67 8.74 18.38
C THR A 142 12.44 9.69 17.49
N TRP A 143 11.79 10.76 17.05
CA TRP A 143 12.36 11.71 16.10
C TRP A 143 12.47 13.10 16.72
N THR A 144 13.57 13.78 16.42
CA THR A 144 13.82 15.16 16.85
C THR A 144 14.06 16.02 15.62
N LYS A 145 13.25 17.07 15.47
CA LYS A 145 13.46 18.08 14.44
C LYS A 145 14.75 18.85 14.72
N GLN A 146 15.54 19.10 13.68
CA GLN A 146 16.82 19.84 13.75
C GLN A 146 16.63 21.32 13.45
#